data_AF-A0AAN7JCM2-F1
#
_entry.id   AF-A0AAN7JCM2-F1
#
_cell.length_a   1.000
_cell.length_b   1.000
_cell.length_c   1.000
_cell.angle_alpha   90.00
_cell.angle_beta   90.00
_cell.angle_gamma   90.00
#
_symmetry.space_group_name_H-M   'P 1'
#
loop_
_entity.id
_entity.type
_entity.pdbx_description
1 polymer ?
#
loop_
_entity_poly.entity_id
_entity_poly.type
_entity_poly.pdbx_seq_one_letter_code
_entity_poly.pdbx_strand_id
1 'polypeptide(L)' 'MAKAEIGNRESRWSLQGMTALGTGGTKGIGYAVVEELASLAASVHTCSRDEAQLNVCLHEWKTKGFRVTGSVCDAASRAQ' A
#
# COMPACT_ATOMS: atom_id res chain seq x y z
N MET A 1 -34.49 -18.88 13.79
CA MET A 1 -33.02 -18.74 13.59
C MET A 1 -32.79 -17.40 12.92
N ALA A 2 -32.14 -16.46 13.62
CA ALA A 2 -31.87 -15.15 13.06
C ALA A 2 -30.74 -15.26 12.03
N LYS A 3 -31.02 -14.85 10.80
CA LYS A 3 -30.03 -14.76 9.71
C LYS A 3 -29.09 -13.60 10.09
N ALA A 4 -27.82 -13.91 10.35
CA ALA A 4 -26.85 -12.87 10.65
C ALA A 4 -26.65 -12.01 9.38
N GLU A 5 -26.84 -10.70 9.54
CA GLU A 5 -26.51 -9.68 8.54
C GLU A 5 -24.99 -9.73 8.25
N ILE A 6 -24.57 -10.45 7.21
CA ILE A 6 -23.16 -10.50 6.74
C ILE A 6 -22.75 -9.17 6.08
N GLY A 7 -23.71 -8.31 5.72
CA GLY A 7 -23.51 -7.16 4.83
C GLY A 7 -22.82 -5.90 5.39
N ASN A 8 -22.39 -5.85 6.65
CA ASN A 8 -21.83 -4.60 7.22
C ASN A 8 -20.59 -4.77 8.11
N ARG A 9 -20.08 -5.99 8.32
CA ARG A 9 -18.83 -6.18 9.08
C ARG A 9 -17.61 -6.24 8.18
N GLU A 10 -17.67 -7.00 7.09
CA GLU A 10 -16.53 -7.14 6.17
C GLU A 10 -16.20 -5.83 5.47
N SER A 11 -17.21 -5.05 5.08
CA SER A 11 -16.98 -3.72 4.48
C SER A 11 -16.33 -2.71 5.42
N ARG A 12 -16.53 -2.82 6.75
CA ARG A 12 -15.90 -1.89 7.72
C ARG A 12 -14.42 -2.18 7.94
N TRP A 13 -13.97 -3.41 7.65
CA TRP A 13 -12.60 -3.87 7.83
C TRP A 13 -11.92 -4.14 6.48
N SER A 14 -12.29 -3.35 5.47
CA SER A 14 -11.69 -3.37 4.14
C SER A 14 -11.33 -1.94 3.74
N LEU A 15 -10.26 -1.79 2.96
CA LEU A 15 -9.87 -0.54 2.30
C LEU A 15 -10.09 -0.62 0.79
N GLN A 16 -10.92 -1.56 0.33
CA GLN A 16 -11.25 -1.73 -1.08
C GLN A 16 -11.78 -0.42 -1.67
N GLY A 17 -11.12 0.06 -2.74
CA GLY A 17 -11.48 1.29 -3.43
C GLY A 17 -10.90 2.56 -2.81
N MET A 18 -10.19 2.47 -1.69
CA MET A 18 -9.44 3.59 -1.12
C MET A 18 -8.06 3.71 -1.77
N THR A 19 -7.52 4.93 -1.74
CA THR A 19 -6.16 5.23 -2.20
C THR A 19 -5.33 5.76 -1.04
N ALA A 20 -4.08 5.30 -0.92
CA ALA A 20 -3.17 5.73 0.15
C ALA A 20 -1.81 6.14 -0.40
N LEU A 21 -1.13 7.05 0.30
CA LEU A 21 0.24 7.46 0.02
C LEU A 21 1.13 7.07 1.22
N GLY A 22 2.18 6.28 0.96
CA GLY A 22 3.16 5.88 1.97
C GLY A 22 4.55 6.45 1.65
N THR A 23 5.13 7.24 2.54
CA THR A 23 6.50 7.76 2.38
C THR A 23 7.53 6.77 2.91
N GLY A 24 8.61 6.50 2.17
CA GLY A 24 9.67 5.60 2.60
C GLY A 24 9.25 4.12 2.67
N GLY A 25 8.36 3.69 1.78
CA GLY A 25 7.72 2.37 1.86
C GLY A 25 8.60 1.18 1.52
N THR A 26 9.87 1.36 1.16
CA THR A 26 10.71 0.22 0.71
C THR A 26 11.36 -0.57 1.85
N LYS A 27 11.29 -0.10 3.10
CA LYS A 27 11.95 -0.75 4.25
C LYS A 27 11.14 -0.60 5.54
N GLY A 28 11.39 -1.49 6.51
CA GLY A 28 10.95 -1.36 7.89
C GLY A 28 9.44 -1.14 8.03
N ILE A 29 9.05 -0.16 8.86
CA ILE A 29 7.63 0.15 9.13
C ILE A 29 6.92 0.60 7.86
N GLY A 30 7.55 1.42 7.01
CA GLY A 30 6.95 1.88 5.77
C GLY A 30 6.56 0.71 4.85
N TYR A 31 7.44 -0.31 4.75
CA TYR A 31 7.15 -1.53 3.99
C TYR A 31 5.96 -2.29 4.56
N ALA A 32 5.97 -2.54 5.88
CA ALA A 32 4.88 -3.25 6.54
C ALA A 32 3.53 -2.53 6.38
N VAL A 33 3.53 -1.20 6.46
CA VAL A 33 2.31 -0.39 6.27
C VAL A 33 1.81 -0.46 4.83
N VAL A 34 2.69 -0.32 3.82
CA VAL A 34 2.28 -0.45 2.41
C VAL A 34 1.71 -1.83 2.13
N GLU A 35 2.36 -2.88 2.65
CA GLU A 35 1.90 -4.26 2.51
C GLU A 35 0.53 -4.49 3.15
N GLU A 36 0.32 -4.00 4.38
CA GLU A 36 -0.95 -4.16 5.09
C GLU A 36 -2.09 -3.37 4.44
N LEU A 37 -1.83 -2.13 4.00
CA LEU A 37 -2.84 -1.34 3.29
C LEU A 37 -3.26 -2.03 1.99
N ALA A 38 -2.29 -2.57 1.26
CA ALA A 38 -2.56 -3.27 0.00
C ALA A 38 -3.24 -4.63 0.21
N SER A 39 -2.95 -5.35 1.30
CA SER A 39 -3.62 -6.60 1.67
C SER A 39 -5.11 -6.35 1.99
N LEU A 40 -5.44 -5.18 2.53
CA LEU A 40 -6.81 -4.69 2.72
C LEU A 40 -7.45 -4.13 1.43
N ALA A 41 -6.82 -4.37 0.27
CA ALA A 41 -7.26 -3.98 -1.07
C ALA A 41 -7.27 -2.46 -1.38
N ALA A 42 -6.50 -1.67 -0.63
CA ALA A 42 -6.22 -0.30 -1.02
C ALA A 42 -5.31 -0.25 -2.26
N SER A 43 -5.45 0.82 -3.05
CA SER A 43 -4.43 1.18 -4.06
C SER A 43 -3.41 2.12 -3.41
N VAL A 44 -2.15 1.69 -3.34
CA VAL A 44 -1.12 2.43 -2.60
C VAL A 44 -0.11 3.03 -3.57
N HIS A 45 0.25 4.30 -3.38
CA HIS A 45 1.44 4.88 -3.98
C HIS A 45 2.52 5.02 -2.89
N THR A 46 3.76 4.70 -3.21
CA THR A 46 4.87 4.89 -2.27
C THR A 46 6.08 5.54 -2.92
N CYS A 47 7.01 6.03 -2.10
CA CYS A 47 8.25 6.56 -2.60
C CYS A 47 9.47 6.14 -1.77
N SER A 48 10.63 6.23 -2.40
CA SER A 48 11.95 6.06 -1.80
C SER A 48 12.99 6.82 -2.62
N ARG A 49 14.18 7.02 -2.05
CA ARG A 49 15.33 7.62 -2.75
C ARG A 49 16.09 6.60 -3.61
N ASP A 50 15.91 5.31 -3.33
CA ASP A 50 16.61 4.22 -4.00
C ASP A 50 15.68 3.55 -5.02
N GLU A 51 15.93 3.81 -6.30
CA GLU A 51 15.13 3.27 -7.41
C GLU A 51 15.24 1.75 -7.54
N ALA A 52 16.44 1.20 -7.37
CA ALA A 52 16.67 -0.24 -7.50
C ALA A 52 15.87 -0.97 -6.42
N GLN A 53 15.95 -0.48 -5.18
CA GLN A 53 15.19 -1.06 -4.09
C GLN A 53 13.68 -0.90 -4.26
N LEU A 54 13.23 0.27 -4.74
CA LEU A 54 11.83 0.53 -5.04
C LEU A 54 11.28 -0.47 -6.06
N ASN A 55 12.01 -0.70 -7.15
CA ASN A 55 11.60 -1.61 -8.21
C ASN A 55 11.52 -3.07 -7.75
N VAL A 56 12.41 -3.51 -6.84
CA VAL A 56 12.31 -4.84 -6.21
C VAL A 56 11.01 -4.95 -5.42
N CYS A 57 10.71 -4.00 -4.53
CA CYS A 57 9.48 -4.04 -3.74
C CYS A 57 8.21 -3.96 -4.62
N LEU A 58 8.21 -3.12 -5.67
CA LEU A 58 7.09 -3.03 -6.61
C LEU A 58 6.86 -4.35 -7.35
N HIS A 59 7.94 -5.05 -7.73
CA HIS A 59 7.82 -6.37 -8.33
C HIS A 59 7.23 -7.39 -7.35
N GLU A 60 7.70 -7.42 -6.10
CA GLU A 60 7.17 -8.30 -5.05
C GLU A 60 5.69 -8.06 -4.77
N TRP A 61 5.26 -6.81 -4.62
CA TRP A 61 3.84 -6.51 -4.39
C TRP A 61 2.99 -6.84 -5.61
N LYS A 62 3.51 -6.62 -6.82
CA LYS A 62 2.83 -7.03 -8.05
C LYS A 62 2.65 -8.54 -8.13
N THR A 63 3.63 -9.35 -7.74
CA THR A 63 3.50 -10.82 -7.71
C THR A 63 2.51 -11.30 -6.64
N LYS A 64 2.36 -10.55 -5.53
CA LYS A 64 1.29 -10.75 -4.53
C LYS A 64 -0.10 -10.30 -5.01
N GLY A 65 -0.22 -9.69 -6.18
CA GLY A 65 -1.48 -9.18 -6.73
C GLY A 65 -1.91 -7.83 -6.13
N PHE A 66 -1.02 -7.16 -5.39
CA PHE A 66 -1.30 -5.88 -4.77
C PHE A 66 -1.23 -4.73 -5.77
N ARG A 67 -2.06 -3.71 -5.55
CA ARG A 67 -2.11 -2.48 -6.36
C ARG A 67 -1.19 -1.43 -5.77
N VAL A 68 0.12 -1.64 -5.92
CA VAL A 68 1.13 -0.69 -5.45
C VAL A 68 1.85 -0.05 -6.64
N THR A 69 1.96 1.27 -6.61
CA THR A 69 2.77 2.07 -7.53
C THR A 69 3.82 2.83 -6.72
N GLY A 70 4.86 3.33 -7.38
CA GLY A 70 5.80 4.19 -6.68
C GLY A 70 6.64 5.05 -7.59
N SER A 71 7.28 6.05 -6.97
CA SER A 71 8.17 7.01 -7.62
C SER A 71 9.42 7.24 -6.77
N VAL A 72 10.52 7.59 -7.43
CA VAL A 72 11.72 8.03 -6.73
C VAL A 72 11.46 9.44 -6.19
N CYS A 73 11.54 9.61 -4.88
CA CYS A 73 11.34 10.89 -4.22
C CYS A 73 12.23 11.00 -2.98
N ASP A 74 12.90 12.15 -2.86
CA ASP A 74 13.48 12.62 -1.61
C ASP A 74 12.48 13.54 -0.89
N ALA A 75 11.75 12.97 0.07
CA ALA A 75 10.75 13.68 0.85
C ALA A 75 11.31 14.84 1.71
N ALA A 76 12.63 14.94 1.87
CA ALA A 76 13.25 16.10 2.52
C ALA A 76 13.39 17.31 1.58
N SER A 77 13.30 17.11 0.26
CA SER A 77 13.35 18.18 -0.72
C SER A 77 11.96 18.79 -0.92
N ARG A 78 11.85 20.11 -0.76
CA ARG A 78 10.62 20.85 -1.05
C ARG A 78 10.29 20.89 -2.56
N ALA A 79 11.30 20.82 -3.41
CA ALA A 79 11.18 21.03 -4.85
C ALA A 79 10.83 19.74 -5.63
N GLN A 80 10.05 18.87 -5.01
CA GLN A 80 9.63 17.58 -5.55
C GLN A 80 8.21 17.66 -6.10
#